data_AF-A0A3S4UMQ4-F1
#
_entry.id   AF-A0A3S4UMQ4-F1
#
_cell.length_a   1.000
_cell.length_b   1.000
_cell.length_c   1.000
_cell.angle_alpha   90.00
_cell.angle_beta   90.00
_cell.angle_gamma   90.00
#
_symmetry.space_group_name_H-M   'P 1'
#
loop_
_entity.id
_entity.type
_entity.pdbx_description
1 polymer ?
#
loop_
_entity_poly.entity_id
_entity_poly.type
_entity_poly.pdbx_seq_one_letter_code
_entity_poly.pdbx_strand_id
1 'polypeptide(L)'
;MDGTGDQTTQSNITKGSEAGKPAFYVLDTTHSIKPLIWQERTRPEIETKFDPSKSDTVFMEDQYVWGVRARGNAGFAFWQLAHRVEDSALTEQVLMDVISKMKSLKGDGGKLLNIRPNVLLVPPSLEYAAKKLLEAEIINGTSNVLKGTLKVMVSTQIVE
;
A
#
# COMPACT_ATOMS: atom_id res chain seq x y z
N MET A 1 16.38 0.69 -22.57
CA MET A 1 15.49 1.41 -23.49
C MET A 1 16.11 1.27 -24.86
N ASP A 2 15.73 0.23 -25.60
CA ASP A 2 16.13 -0.01 -26.99
C ASP A 2 15.00 0.35 -27.97
N GLY A 3 13.79 0.64 -27.47
CA GLY A 3 12.75 1.40 -28.19
C GLY A 3 12.21 0.76 -29.47
N THR A 4 12.51 -0.52 -29.72
CA THR A 4 12.26 -1.19 -31.01
C THR A 4 11.25 -2.36 -30.90
N GLY A 5 10.71 -2.64 -29.70
CA GLY A 5 9.73 -3.71 -29.47
C GLY A 5 8.27 -3.27 -29.69
N ASP A 6 7.42 -4.22 -30.09
CA ASP A 6 5.97 -4.01 -30.21
C ASP A 6 5.36 -3.56 -28.87
N GLN A 7 4.45 -2.58 -28.92
CA GLN A 7 3.78 -2.08 -27.72
C GLN A 7 2.86 -3.15 -27.14
N THR A 8 3.11 -3.53 -25.88
CA THR A 8 2.24 -4.44 -25.13
C THR A 8 1.57 -3.69 -23.99
N THR A 9 0.24 -3.79 -23.90
CA THR A 9 -0.52 -3.23 -22.79
C THR A 9 -0.31 -4.10 -21.56
N GLN A 10 0.01 -3.48 -20.43
CA GLN A 10 0.09 -4.14 -19.14
C GLN A 10 -0.90 -3.51 -18.16
N SER A 11 -1.29 -4.29 -17.15
CA SER A 11 -2.25 -3.87 -16.13
C SER A 11 -1.86 -4.42 -14.77
N ASN A 12 -1.96 -3.56 -13.76
CA ASN A 12 -1.80 -3.89 -12.35
C ASN A 12 -3.15 -4.09 -11.61
N ILE A 13 -4.20 -4.42 -12.36
CA ILE A 13 -5.51 -4.75 -11.81
C ILE A 13 -5.86 -6.18 -12.22
N THR A 14 -6.36 -6.96 -11.27
CA THR A 14 -7.07 -8.21 -11.52
C THR A 14 -8.51 -8.01 -11.08
N LYS A 15 -9.43 -8.07 -12.03
CA LYS A 15 -10.86 -7.99 -11.80
C LYS A 15 -11.45 -9.40 -11.83
N GLY A 16 -12.11 -9.80 -10.75
CA GLY A 16 -12.87 -11.04 -10.68
C GLY A 16 -14.30 -10.87 -11.19
N SER A 17 -15.13 -11.89 -10.95
CA SER A 17 -16.53 -11.95 -11.39
C SER A 17 -17.52 -11.76 -10.24
N GLU A 18 -17.05 -11.61 -9.00
CA GLU A 18 -17.88 -11.49 -7.79
C GLU A 18 -18.03 -10.01 -7.40
N ALA A 19 -19.04 -9.35 -7.98
CA ALA A 19 -19.31 -7.94 -7.71
C ALA A 19 -19.52 -7.65 -6.21
N GLY A 20 -18.99 -6.53 -5.74
CA GLY A 20 -19.19 -6.04 -4.37
C GLY A 20 -18.30 -6.68 -3.31
N LYS A 21 -17.28 -7.45 -3.72
CA LYS A 21 -16.21 -7.88 -2.80
C LYS A 21 -15.25 -6.72 -2.55
N PRO A 22 -14.84 -6.49 -1.28
CA PRO A 22 -13.92 -5.42 -0.95
C PRO A 22 -12.56 -5.65 -1.64
N ALA A 23 -12.01 -4.58 -2.21
CA ALA A 23 -10.72 -4.64 -2.88
C ALA A 23 -9.56 -4.88 -1.90
N PHE A 24 -8.50 -5.53 -2.38
CA PHE A 24 -7.25 -5.68 -1.64
C PHE A 24 -6.05 -5.49 -2.57
N TYR A 25 -4.88 -5.24 -1.98
CA TYR A 25 -3.69 -4.88 -2.73
C TYR A 25 -2.49 -5.73 -2.34
N VAL A 26 -1.73 -6.17 -3.34
CA VAL A 26 -0.45 -6.85 -3.15
C VAL A 26 0.65 -5.87 -3.54
N LEU A 27 1.58 -5.61 -2.61
CA LEU A 27 2.61 -4.59 -2.77
C LEU A 27 4.00 -5.21 -2.65
N ASP A 28 4.94 -4.65 -3.42
CA ASP A 28 6.36 -4.81 -3.22
C ASP A 28 6.95 -3.54 -2.61
N THR A 29 7.45 -3.68 -1.39
CA THR A 29 8.09 -2.62 -0.61
C THR A 29 9.56 -2.92 -0.31
N THR A 30 10.15 -3.90 -1.01
CA THR A 30 11.52 -4.36 -0.80
C THR A 30 12.56 -3.55 -1.56
N HIS A 31 12.15 -2.82 -2.59
CA HIS A 31 13.02 -1.94 -3.37
C HIS A 31 13.26 -0.60 -2.66
N SER A 32 14.35 0.07 -3.03
CA SER A 32 14.69 1.42 -2.54
C SER A 32 13.61 2.45 -2.85
N ILE A 33 12.89 2.26 -3.96
CA ILE A 33 11.71 3.03 -4.36
C ILE A 33 10.47 2.19 -4.04
N LYS A 34 9.60 2.72 -3.18
CA LYS A 34 8.34 2.09 -2.78
C LYS A 34 7.21 2.46 -3.75
N PRO A 35 6.09 1.70 -3.81
CA PRO A 35 4.99 1.99 -4.73
C PRO A 35 4.34 3.36 -4.46
N LEU A 36 4.29 3.73 -3.18
CA LEU A 36 3.79 5.02 -2.70
C LEU A 36 4.95 5.76 -2.04
N ILE A 37 5.13 7.03 -2.42
CA ILE A 37 6.17 7.90 -1.90
C ILE A 37 5.51 9.06 -1.16
N TRP A 38 5.90 9.25 0.09
CA TRP A 38 5.63 10.47 0.84
C TRP A 38 6.89 11.32 0.88
N GLN A 39 6.81 12.51 0.27
CA GLN A 39 7.86 13.51 0.33
C GLN A 39 7.52 14.53 1.41
N GLU A 40 8.18 14.41 2.55
CA GLU A 40 8.11 15.40 3.63
C GLU A 40 8.94 16.65 3.24
N ARG A 41 8.33 17.83 3.26
CA ARG A 41 9.00 19.13 3.00
C ARG A 41 9.25 19.91 4.27
N THR A 42 8.32 19.85 5.21
CA THR A 42 8.42 20.43 6.53
C THR A 42 7.80 19.42 7.48
N ARG A 43 8.60 18.94 8.44
CA ARG A 43 8.11 18.04 9.48
C ARG A 43 7.02 18.74 10.29
N PRO A 44 6.10 18.01 10.93
CA PRO A 44 5.18 18.62 11.88
C PRO A 44 5.95 19.34 12.98
N GLU A 45 5.95 20.67 12.92
CA GLU A 45 6.58 21.56 13.88
C GLU A 45 5.51 22.27 14.67
N ILE A 46 5.67 22.26 16.00
CA ILE A 46 4.77 22.97 16.90
C ILE A 46 5.16 24.44 16.88
N GLU A 47 4.21 25.30 16.50
CA GLU A 47 4.38 26.74 16.48
C GLU A 47 3.55 27.37 17.61
N THR A 48 4.17 28.29 18.35
CA THR A 48 3.57 28.97 19.49
C THR A 48 3.23 30.42 19.15
N LYS A 49 2.02 30.88 19.50
CA LYS A 49 1.62 32.28 19.34
C LYS A 49 1.32 32.96 20.68
N PHE A 50 2.25 32.83 21.63
CA PHE A 50 2.14 33.46 22.96
C PHE A 50 3.37 34.30 23.34
N ASP A 51 4.14 34.80 22.36
CA ASP A 51 5.22 35.77 22.60
C ASP A 51 4.67 36.94 23.45
N PRO A 52 5.20 37.17 24.68
CA PRO A 52 4.67 38.17 25.62
C PRO A 52 4.68 39.60 25.06
N SER A 53 5.51 39.87 24.05
CA SER A 53 5.61 41.19 23.41
C SER A 53 4.61 41.41 22.28
N LYS A 54 3.88 40.36 21.84
CA LYS A 54 3.08 40.37 20.60
C LYS A 54 1.70 39.71 20.71
N SER A 55 1.38 39.06 21.82
CA SER A 55 0.15 38.27 21.97
C SER A 55 -0.84 38.93 22.93
N ASP A 56 -1.75 39.73 22.37
CA ASP A 56 -2.81 40.39 23.15
C ASP A 56 -3.79 39.39 23.77
N THR A 57 -4.03 38.25 23.11
CA THR A 57 -4.94 37.18 23.59
C THR A 57 -4.42 36.49 24.84
N VAL A 58 -3.09 36.35 24.99
CA VAL A 58 -2.51 35.80 26.22
C VAL A 58 -2.65 36.80 27.36
N PHE A 59 -2.37 38.07 27.09
CA PHE A 59 -2.41 39.11 28.12
C PHE A 59 -3.84 39.45 28.59
N MET A 60 -4.79 39.55 27.65
CA MET A 60 -6.16 39.98 27.95
C MET A 60 -7.09 38.83 28.35
N GLU A 61 -6.87 37.63 27.80
CA GLU A 61 -7.82 36.51 27.92
C GLU A 61 -7.21 35.24 28.55
N ASP A 62 -5.91 35.24 28.86
CA ASP A 62 -5.16 34.08 29.38
C ASP A 62 -5.28 32.83 28.49
N GLN A 63 -5.32 33.02 27.16
CA GLN A 63 -5.42 31.95 26.18
C GLN A 63 -4.09 31.74 25.42
N TYR A 64 -3.58 30.50 25.45
CA TYR A 64 -2.34 30.12 24.78
C TYR A 64 -2.63 29.38 23.49
N VAL A 65 -2.32 30.02 22.35
CA VAL A 65 -2.56 29.46 21.03
C VAL A 65 -1.36 28.65 20.55
N TRP A 66 -1.64 27.40 20.17
CA TRP A 66 -0.70 26.46 19.58
C TRP A 66 -1.17 26.07 18.18
N GLY A 67 -0.22 26.01 17.25
CA GLY A 67 -0.44 25.51 15.90
C GLY A 67 0.55 24.40 15.57
N VAL A 68 0.22 23.62 14.55
CA VAL A 68 1.17 22.68 13.94
C VAL A 68 1.27 23.03 12.47
N ARG A 69 2.50 23.23 11.99
CA ARG A 69 2.79 23.41 10.57
C ARG A 69 3.45 22.16 10.05
N ALA A 70 2.85 21.55 9.03
CA ALA A 70 3.43 20.44 8.29
C ALA A 70 3.23 20.65 6.80
N ARG A 71 4.20 20.24 5.98
CA ARG A 71 4.08 20.28 4.52
C ARG A 71 4.67 19.01 3.94
N GLY A 72 3.93 18.38 3.05
CA GLY A 72 4.42 17.25 2.28
C GLY A 72 3.64 17.07 0.99
N ASN A 73 4.09 16.11 0.18
CA ASN A 73 3.39 15.67 -1.02
C ASN A 73 3.38 14.14 -1.09
N ALA A 74 2.27 13.57 -1.56
CA ALA A 74 2.17 12.15 -1.84
C ALA A 74 2.25 11.93 -3.36
N GLY A 75 2.95 10.89 -3.78
CA GLY A 75 3.06 10.52 -5.18
C GLY A 75 3.15 9.01 -5.40
N PHE A 76 2.83 8.60 -6.62
CA PHE A 76 3.00 7.23 -7.08
C PHE A 76 4.40 7.06 -7.67
N ALA A 77 5.02 5.92 -7.40
CA ALA A 77 6.24 5.51 -8.06
C ALA A 77 5.93 4.61 -9.27
N PHE A 78 6.67 3.51 -9.39
CA PHE A 78 6.40 2.48 -10.40
C PHE A 78 5.10 1.74 -10.09
N TRP A 79 4.17 1.82 -11.03
CA TRP A 79 2.86 1.18 -10.94
C TRP A 79 2.97 -0.35 -10.86
N GLN A 80 4.05 -0.94 -11.40
CA GLN A 80 4.30 -2.39 -11.36
C GLN A 80 4.48 -2.95 -9.94
N LEU A 81 4.85 -2.09 -8.98
CA LEU A 81 5.12 -2.51 -7.59
C LEU A 81 3.85 -2.67 -6.75
N ALA A 82 2.67 -2.32 -7.28
CA ALA A 82 1.41 -2.44 -6.58
C ALA A 82 0.35 -3.05 -7.50
N HIS A 83 -0.30 -4.12 -7.06
CA HIS A 83 -1.35 -4.81 -7.80
C HIS A 83 -2.67 -4.80 -7.02
N ARG A 84 -3.75 -4.31 -7.64
CA ARG A 84 -5.11 -4.29 -7.06
C ARG A 84 -5.87 -5.54 -7.48
N VAL A 85 -6.59 -6.14 -6.54
CA VAL A 85 -7.61 -7.14 -6.82
C VAL A 85 -8.97 -6.57 -6.43
N GLU A 86 -9.91 -6.63 -7.36
CA GLU A 86 -11.29 -6.17 -7.19
C GLU A 86 -12.27 -7.26 -7.65
N ASP A 87 -13.50 -7.20 -7.14
CA ASP A 87 -14.58 -8.14 -7.50
C ASP A 87 -14.18 -9.63 -7.36
N SER A 88 -13.35 -9.97 -6.37
CA SER A 88 -12.87 -11.32 -6.15
C SER A 88 -12.68 -11.63 -4.67
N ALA A 89 -12.98 -12.86 -4.27
CA ALA A 89 -12.72 -13.32 -2.91
C ALA A 89 -11.22 -13.48 -2.64
N LEU A 90 -10.78 -13.10 -1.44
CA LEU A 90 -9.42 -13.35 -0.97
C LEU A 90 -9.22 -14.85 -0.75
N THR A 91 -8.59 -15.53 -1.71
CA THR A 91 -8.29 -16.97 -1.70
C THR A 91 -6.81 -17.22 -2.01
N GLU A 92 -6.32 -18.41 -1.66
CA GLU A 92 -4.95 -18.84 -1.96
C GLU A 92 -4.62 -18.79 -3.46
N GLN A 93 -5.54 -19.29 -4.30
CA GLN A 93 -5.35 -19.30 -5.75
C GLN A 93 -5.19 -17.88 -6.32
N VAL A 94 -6.12 -16.97 -5.98
CA VAL A 94 -6.08 -15.58 -6.45
C VAL A 94 -4.79 -14.90 -6.01
N LEU A 95 -4.34 -15.14 -4.79
CA LEU A 95 -3.11 -14.56 -4.27
C LEU A 95 -1.87 -15.09 -5.01
N MET A 96 -1.78 -16.40 -5.25
CA MET A 96 -0.68 -17.01 -6.01
C MET A 96 -0.63 -16.52 -7.46
N ASP A 97 -1.79 -16.37 -8.10
CA ASP A 97 -1.88 -15.88 -9.47
C ASP A 97 -1.39 -14.42 -9.56
N VAL A 98 -1.78 -13.57 -8.61
CA VAL A 98 -1.32 -12.18 -8.52
C VAL A 98 0.18 -12.09 -8.26
N ILE A 99 0.70 -12.87 -7.30
CA ILE A 99 2.14 -12.90 -7.00
C ILE A 99 2.94 -13.34 -8.23
N SER A 100 2.46 -14.37 -8.93
CA SER A 100 3.11 -14.88 -10.15
C SER A 100 3.08 -13.85 -11.27
N LYS A 101 1.95 -13.16 -11.47
CA LYS A 101 1.80 -12.08 -12.43
C LYS A 101 2.79 -10.95 -12.14
N MET A 102 2.88 -10.47 -10.89
CA MET A 102 3.83 -9.42 -10.49
C MET A 102 5.29 -9.84 -10.73
N LYS A 103 5.67 -11.07 -10.33
CA LYS A 103 7.04 -11.60 -10.52
C LYS A 103 7.42 -11.77 -11.99
N SER A 104 6.45 -12.02 -12.86
CA SER A 104 6.65 -12.20 -14.30
C SER A 104 6.76 -10.89 -15.10
N LEU A 105 6.53 -9.73 -14.47
CA LEU A 105 6.56 -8.45 -15.18
C LEU A 105 7.97 -8.17 -15.75
N LYS A 106 7.97 -7.83 -17.04
CA LYS A 106 9.15 -7.46 -17.81
C LYS A 106 9.07 -5.99 -18.20
N GLY A 107 10.21 -5.32 -18.13
CA GLY A 107 10.39 -3.99 -18.68
C GLY A 107 10.68 -4.02 -20.17
N ASP A 108 10.99 -2.84 -20.71
CA ASP A 108 11.45 -2.69 -22.08
C ASP A 108 12.73 -3.50 -22.34
N GLY A 109 12.84 -4.11 -23.52
CA GLY A 109 13.92 -5.05 -23.86
C GLY A 109 13.80 -6.43 -23.19
N GLY A 110 12.63 -6.80 -22.64
CA GLY A 110 12.34 -8.15 -22.14
C GLY A 110 13.02 -8.53 -20.81
N LYS A 111 13.68 -7.58 -20.16
CA LYS A 111 14.35 -7.78 -18.86
C LYS A 111 13.33 -7.86 -17.73
N LEU A 112 13.48 -8.86 -16.85
CA LEU A 112 12.66 -8.98 -15.64
C LEU A 112 12.88 -7.79 -14.70
N LEU A 113 11.78 -7.29 -14.11
CA LEU A 113 11.81 -6.15 -13.19
C LEU A 113 12.23 -6.52 -11.76
N ASN A 114 12.42 -7.82 -11.48
CA ASN A 114 12.81 -8.35 -10.17
C ASN A 114 11.87 -7.94 -9.02
N ILE A 115 10.57 -7.91 -9.29
CA ILE A 115 9.53 -7.54 -8.32
C ILE A 115 9.33 -8.71 -7.35
N ARG A 116 9.36 -8.40 -6.06
CA ARG A 116 9.23 -9.33 -4.93
C ARG A 116 8.09 -8.87 -4.01
N PRO A 117 6.85 -9.27 -4.31
CA PRO A 117 5.71 -8.97 -3.45
C PRO A 117 5.98 -9.43 -2.01
N ASN A 118 5.75 -8.55 -1.04
CA ASN A 118 6.04 -8.83 0.37
C ASN A 118 4.95 -8.34 1.33
N VAL A 119 3.99 -7.56 0.85
CA VAL A 119 2.92 -6.98 1.65
C VAL A 119 1.57 -7.31 1.03
N LEU A 120 0.62 -7.74 1.86
CA LEU A 120 -0.79 -7.79 1.55
C LEU A 120 -1.51 -6.68 2.32
N LEU A 121 -2.05 -5.69 1.62
CA LEU A 121 -2.83 -4.60 2.19
C LEU A 121 -4.33 -4.92 2.05
N VAL A 122 -5.02 -5.03 3.18
CA VAL A 122 -6.44 -5.42 3.26
C VAL A 122 -7.29 -4.41 4.07
N PRO A 123 -8.58 -4.27 3.75
CA PRO A 123 -9.51 -3.56 4.63
C PRO A 123 -9.82 -4.37 5.89
N PRO A 124 -10.34 -3.74 6.97
CA PRO A 124 -10.67 -4.43 8.21
C PRO A 124 -11.63 -5.62 8.05
N SER A 125 -12.53 -5.58 7.07
CA SER A 125 -13.47 -6.67 6.76
C SER A 125 -12.77 -7.96 6.31
N LEU A 126 -11.59 -7.86 5.72
CA LEU A 126 -10.79 -8.99 5.24
C LEU A 126 -9.65 -9.37 6.18
N GLU A 127 -9.45 -8.65 7.29
CA GLU A 127 -8.33 -8.89 8.22
C GLU A 127 -8.29 -10.34 8.70
N TYR A 128 -9.41 -10.87 9.16
CA TYR A 128 -9.48 -12.24 9.67
C TYR A 128 -9.14 -13.27 8.58
N ALA A 129 -9.67 -13.08 7.37
CA ALA A 129 -9.38 -13.96 6.24
C ALA A 129 -7.90 -13.90 5.84
N ALA A 130 -7.32 -12.69 5.80
CA ALA A 130 -5.91 -12.48 5.47
C ALA A 130 -4.96 -13.11 6.51
N LYS A 131 -5.21 -12.91 7.81
CA LYS A 131 -4.44 -13.52 8.88
C LYS A 131 -4.56 -15.04 8.87
N LYS A 132 -5.78 -15.57 8.66
CA LYS A 132 -5.97 -17.02 8.52
C LYS A 132 -5.17 -17.59 7.35
N LEU A 133 -5.10 -16.89 6.22
CA LEU A 133 -4.37 -17.37 5.04
C LEU A 133 -2.84 -17.24 5.18
N LEU A 134 -2.33 -16.19 5.83
CA LEU A 134 -0.89 -15.88 5.83
C LEU A 134 -0.16 -16.18 7.15
N GLU A 135 -0.88 -16.34 8.25
CA GLU A 135 -0.29 -16.54 9.59
C GLU A 135 -0.63 -17.90 10.19
N ALA A 136 -1.75 -18.52 9.81
CA ALA A 136 -2.13 -19.84 10.34
C ALA A 136 -1.13 -20.93 9.94
N GLU A 137 -0.88 -21.87 10.85
CA GLU A 137 0.05 -22.99 10.59
C GLU A 137 -0.59 -24.10 9.75
N ILE A 138 -1.87 -24.37 10.00
CA ILE A 138 -2.64 -25.44 9.37
C ILE A 138 -3.93 -24.83 8.85
N ILE A 139 -4.27 -25.14 7.60
CA ILE A 139 -5.54 -24.77 6.97
C ILE A 139 -6.18 -26.08 6.48
N ASN A 140 -7.42 -26.36 6.91
CA ASN A 140 -8.16 -27.56 6.50
C ASN A 140 -7.41 -28.89 6.72
N GLY A 141 -6.56 -28.98 7.75
CA GLY A 141 -5.81 -30.19 8.08
C GLY A 141 -4.50 -30.37 7.30
N THR A 142 -4.14 -29.45 6.40
CA THR A 142 -2.86 -29.45 5.68
C THR A 142 -1.96 -28.28 6.11
N SER A 143 -0.65 -28.44 5.92
CA SER A 143 0.33 -27.39 6.19
C SER A 143 0.11 -26.18 5.28
N ASN A 144 0.08 -24.99 5.85
CA ASN A 144 -0.08 -23.76 5.07
C ASN A 144 1.22 -23.40 4.33
N VAL A 145 1.18 -23.43 2.99
CA VAL A 145 2.32 -23.09 2.13
C VAL A 145 2.55 -21.58 2.05
N LEU A 146 1.50 -20.78 2.21
CA LEU A 146 1.57 -19.31 2.13
C LEU A 146 2.04 -18.65 3.43
N LYS A 147 2.20 -19.41 4.52
CA LYS A 147 2.59 -18.90 5.82
C LYS A 147 3.86 -18.04 5.71
N GLY A 148 3.77 -16.78 6.15
CA GLY A 148 4.91 -15.85 6.15
C GLY A 148 5.37 -15.35 4.78
N THR A 149 4.67 -15.67 3.69
CA THR A 149 5.04 -15.21 2.34
C THR A 149 4.82 -13.70 2.17
N LEU A 150 3.74 -13.18 2.74
CA LEU A 150 3.39 -11.76 2.73
C LEU A 150 3.10 -11.28 4.16
N LYS A 151 3.47 -10.04 4.46
CA LYS A 151 3.06 -9.35 5.69
C LYS A 151 1.67 -8.76 5.50
N VAL A 152 0.72 -9.16 6.36
CA VAL A 152 -0.62 -8.57 6.40
C VAL A 152 -0.53 -7.15 6.97
N MET A 153 -1.07 -6.18 6.24
CA MET A 153 -1.27 -4.80 6.70
C MET A 153 -2.75 -4.46 6.56
N VAL A 154 -3.35 -3.99 7.66
CA VAL A 154 -4.75 -3.59 7.70
C VAL A 154 -4.82 -2.08 7.63
N SER A 155 -5.66 -1.54 6.76
CA SER A 155 -5.90 -0.10 6.67
C SER A 155 -7.40 0.20 6.57
N THR A 156 -7.88 1.07 7.44
CA THR A 156 -9.28 1.55 7.44
C THR A 156 -9.58 2.49 6.27
N GLN A 157 -8.55 3.04 5.62
CA GLN A 157 -8.67 4.03 4.55
C GLN A 157 -8.96 3.40 3.17
N ILE A 158 -8.99 2.06 3.07
CA ILE A 158 -9.28 1.33 1.83
C ILE A 158 -10.60 0.55 1.91
N VAL A 159 -11.49 0.94 2.83
CA VAL A 159 -12.86 0.42 2.89
C VAL A 159 -13.64 1.07 1.75
N GLU A 160 -14.21 0.23 0.88
CA GLU A 160 -15.09 0.61 -0.24
C GLU A 160 -16.54 0.25 0.08
#